data_AF-D6A488-F1
#
_entry.id   AF-D6A488-F1
#
_cell.length_a   1.000
_cell.length_b   1.000
_cell.length_c   1.000
_cell.angle_alpha   90.00
_cell.angle_beta   90.00
_cell.angle_gamma   90.00
#
_symmetry.space_group_name_H-M   'P 1'
#
loop_
_entity.id
_entity.type
_entity.pdbx_description
1 polymer ?
#
loop_
_entity_poly.entity_id
_entity_poly.type
_entity_poly.pdbx_seq_one_letter_code
_entity_poly.pdbx_strand_id
1 'polypeptide(L)' 'MLPSPLPAAPVRPAVVVNEEIRALVRACGGWLYGESRERYESLVAEWTRAVAAERACGPVDVAA' A
#
# COMPACT_ATOMS: atom_id res chain seq x y z
N MET A 1 -11.40 -30.06 -4.58
CA MET A 1 -10.05 -29.42 -4.51
C MET A 1 -10.26 -27.92 -4.38
N LEU A 2 -9.76 -27.30 -3.31
CA LEU A 2 -9.73 -25.83 -3.21
C LEU A 2 -8.56 -25.31 -4.05
N PRO A 3 -8.73 -24.24 -4.85
CA PRO A 3 -7.60 -23.59 -5.49
C PRO A 3 -6.67 -23.04 -4.41
N SER A 4 -5.39 -23.42 -4.46
CA SER A 4 -4.35 -22.76 -3.65
C SER A 4 -4.36 -21.27 -3.97
N PRO A 5 -4.34 -20.38 -2.96
CA PRO A 5 -4.21 -18.96 -3.22
C PRO A 5 -2.88 -18.74 -3.92
N LEU A 6 -2.94 -18.25 -5.16
CA LEU A 6 -1.75 -17.77 -5.86
C LEU A 6 -1.06 -16.76 -4.94
N PRO A 7 0.28 -16.81 -4.79
CA PRO A 7 0.99 -15.79 -4.05
C PRO A 7 0.62 -14.44 -4.70
N ALA A 8 -0.04 -13.58 -3.93
CA ALA A 8 -0.35 -12.23 -4.37
C ALA A 8 0.97 -11.63 -4.85
N ALA A 9 0.97 -11.05 -6.06
CA ALA A 9 2.15 -10.36 -6.59
C ALA A 9 2.73 -9.46 -5.48
N PRO A 10 4.06 -9.42 -5.31
CA PRO A 10 4.68 -8.75 -4.18
C PRO A 10 4.20 -7.31 -4.10
N VAL A 11 3.29 -7.05 -3.16
CA VAL A 11 2.75 -5.71 -2.93
C VAL A 11 3.89 -4.93 -2.29
N ARG A 12 4.12 -3.71 -2.79
CA ARG A 12 5.14 -2.84 -2.22
C ARG A 12 4.84 -2.59 -0.73
N PRO A 13 5.86 -2.52 0.14
CA PRO A 13 5.63 -2.28 1.55
C PRO A 13 4.82 -0.99 1.77
N ALA A 14 3.85 -1.02 2.69
CA ALA A 14 2.98 0.09 2.99
C ALA A 14 3.77 1.33 3.43
N VAL A 15 4.91 1.13 4.11
CA VAL A 15 5.82 2.21 4.50
C VAL A 15 6.36 2.97 3.28
N VAL A 16 6.74 2.26 2.21
CA VAL A 16 7.28 2.88 1.00
C VAL A 16 6.21 3.67 0.27
N VAL A 17 5.00 3.10 0.13
CA VAL A 17 3.89 3.80 -0.53
C VAL A 17 3.47 5.04 0.26
N ASN A 18 3.45 4.96 1.59
CA ASN A 18 3.15 6.09 2.47
C ASN A 18 4.22 7.20 2.41
N GLU A 19 5.49 6.86 2.24
CA GLU A 19 6.55 7.84 2.00
C GLU A 19 6.34 8.60 0.69
N GLU A 20 5.91 7.92 -0.38
CA GLU A 20 5.56 8.57 -1.65
C GLU A 20 4.35 9.49 -1.52
N ILE A 21 3.30 9.08 -0.81
CA ILE A 21 2.15 9.94 -0.51
C ILE A 21 2.62 11.21 0.19
N ARG A 22 3.48 11.08 1.21
CA ARG A 22 4.04 12.24 1.93
C ARG A 22 4.94 13.09 1.05
N ALA A 23 5.70 12.50 0.15
CA ALA A 23 6.54 13.24 -0.80
C ALA A 23 5.69 14.04 -1.78
N LEU A 24 4.63 13.43 -2.32
CA LEU A 24 3.67 14.08 -3.22
C LEU A 24 2.99 15.26 -2.55
N VAL A 25 2.42 15.06 -1.35
CA VAL A 25 1.75 16.14 -0.60
C VAL A 25 2.70 17.30 -0.31
N ARG A 26 3.96 17.01 0.08
CA ARG A 26 4.99 18.03 0.31
C ARG A 26 5.35 18.79 -0.97
N ALA A 27 5.51 18.09 -2.09
CA ALA A 27 5.82 18.70 -3.38
C ALA A 27 4.71 19.64 -3.87
N CYS A 28 3.45 19.32 -3.56
CA CYS A 28 2.29 20.15 -3.90
C CYS A 28 1.97 21.24 -2.85
N GLY A 29 2.79 21.40 -1.81
CA GLY A 29 2.55 22.39 -0.76
C GLY A 29 1.26 22.14 0.05
N GLY A 30 0.80 20.89 0.11
CA GLY A 30 -0.42 20.48 0.82
C GLY A 30 -1.69 20.51 -0.02
N TRP A 31 -1.66 21.03 -1.24
CA TRP A 31 -2.84 21.18 -2.09
C TRP A 31 -2.80 20.25 -3.31
N LEU A 32 -3.70 19.26 -3.36
CA LEU A 32 -3.75 18.26 -4.43
C LEU A 32 -4.94 18.52 -5.38
N TYR A 33 -4.62 18.76 -6.64
CA TYR A 33 -5.59 19.01 -7.72
C TYR A 33 -5.16 18.36 -9.03
N GLY A 34 -6.13 18.09 -9.91
CA GLY A 34 -5.90 17.46 -11.21
C GLY A 34 -5.08 16.16 -11.10
N GLU A 35 -4.03 16.06 -11.88
CA GLU A 35 -3.12 14.90 -11.92
C GLU A 35 -2.53 14.54 -10.55
N SER A 36 -2.18 15.53 -9.72
CA SER A 36 -1.63 15.26 -8.38
C SER A 36 -2.65 14.59 -7.46
N ARG A 37 -3.94 14.89 -7.63
CA ARG A 37 -5.02 14.24 -6.89
C ARG A 37 -5.24 12.81 -7.38
N GLU A 38 -5.27 12.58 -8.69
CA GLU A 38 -5.41 11.23 -9.27
C GLU A 38 -4.27 10.31 -8.83
N ARG A 39 -3.03 10.85 -8.80
CA ARG A 39 -1.87 10.13 -8.29
C ARG A 39 -1.97 9.83 -6.80
N TYR A 40 -2.44 10.78 -6.00
CA TYR A 40 -2.68 10.55 -4.57
C TYR A 40 -3.72 9.45 -4.34
N GLU A 41 -4.86 9.49 -5.05
CA GLU A 41 -5.92 8.49 -4.93
C GLU A 41 -5.41 7.09 -5.31
N SER A 42 -4.61 7.00 -6.38
CA SER A 42 -3.95 5.75 -6.78
C SER A 42 -2.99 5.22 -5.71
N LEU A 43 -2.14 6.09 -5.13
CA LEU A 43 -1.23 5.72 -4.06
C LEU A 43 -1.96 5.30 -2.78
N VAL A 44 -3.08 5.94 -2.44
CA VAL A 44 -3.91 5.56 -1.28
C VAL A 44 -4.55 4.19 -1.49
N ALA A 45 -5.03 3.89 -2.69
CA ALA A 45 -5.55 2.56 -3.02
C ALA A 45 -4.47 1.48 -2.93
N GLU A 46 -3.27 1.76 -3.43
CA GLU A 46 -2.11 0.87 -3.30
C GLU A 46 -1.71 0.67 -1.83
N TRP A 47 -1.61 1.75 -1.06
CA TRP A 47 -1.27 1.69 0.37
C TRP A 47 -2.29 0.88 1.15
N THR A 48 -3.59 1.03 0.86
CA THR A 48 -4.66 0.25 1.49
C THR A 48 -4.47 -1.25 1.24
N ARG A 49 -4.11 -1.63 0.01
CA ARG A 49 -3.82 -3.03 -0.34
C ARG A 49 -2.54 -3.52 0.33
N ALA A 50 -1.51 -2.69 0.41
CA ALA A 50 -0.25 -3.01 1.09
C ALA A 50 -0.46 -3.27 2.58
N VAL A 51 -1.19 -2.39 3.27
CA VAL A 51 -1.54 -2.57 4.70
C VAL A 51 -2.37 -3.84 4.90
N ALA A 52 -3.33 -4.11 4.02
CA ALA A 52 -4.12 -5.34 4.10
C ALA A 52 -3.27 -6.60 3.91
N ALA A 53 -2.33 -6.58 2.95
CA ALA A 53 -1.41 -7.68 2.69
C ALA A 53 -0.42 -7.88 3.85
N GLU A 54 0.15 -6.81 4.40
CA GLU A 54 1.04 -6.86 5.57
C GLU A 54 0.32 -7.43 6.80
N ARG A 55 -0.95 -7.05 7.02
CA ARG A 55 -1.77 -7.60 8.11
C ARG A 55 -2.13 -9.06 7.90
N ALA A 56 -2.44 -9.46 6.66
CA ALA A 56 -2.70 -10.85 6.32
C ALA A 56 -1.44 -11.73 6.42
N CYS A 57 -0.26 -11.12 6.24
CA CYS A 57 1.06 -11.71 6.46
C CYS A 57 1.61 -11.41 7.88
N GLY A 58 0.72 -11.18 8.86
CA GLY A 58 1.08 -11.08 10.28
C GLY A 58 1.65 -12.41 10.81
N PRO A 59 2.40 -12.38 11.93
CA PRO A 59 3.28 -13.48 12.33
C PRO A 59 2.52 -14.79 12.43
N VAL A 60 2.91 -15.78 11.63
CA VAL A 60 2.68 -17.18 11.97
C VAL A 60 3.32 -17.37 13.34
N ASP A 61 2.47 -17.51 14.36
CA ASP A 61 2.87 -17.83 15.71
C ASP A 61 3.63 -19.18 15.66
N VAL A 62 4.96 -19.10 15.62
CA VAL A 62 5.86 -20.22 15.87
C VAL A 62 6.03 -20.36 17.38
N ALA A 63 4.93 -20.59 18.10
CA ALA A 63 5.00 -21.11 19.46
C ALA A 63 5.39 -22.59 19.38
N ALA A 64 6.63 -22.84 19.80
CA ALA A 64 7.26 -24.14 20.04
C ALA A 64 6.69 -24.86 21.27
#